data_AF-A0A1Y4ALL9-F1
#
_entry.id   AF-A0A1Y4ALL9-F1
#
_cell.length_a   1.000
_cell.length_b   1.000
_cell.length_c   1.000
_cell.angle_alpha   90.00
_cell.angle_beta   90.00
_cell.angle_gamma   90.00
#
_symmetry.space_group_name_H-M   'P 1'
#
loop_
_entity.id
_entity.type
_entity.pdbx_description
1 polymer ?
#
loop_
_entity_poly.entity_id
_entity_poly.type
_entity_poly.pdbx_seq_one_letter_code
_entity_poly.pdbx_strand_id
1 'polypeptide(L)' 'MAKKEISYSEAMAEIDKILARLRNEEMDVDSLAAEVKRATELIARCKERLGKAETEVRKILE' A
#
# COMPACT_ATOMS: atom_id res chain seq x y z
N MET A 1 13.56 -1.63 18.42
CA MET A 1 14.03 -1.86 17.04
C MET A 1 13.24 -0.92 16.14
N ALA A 2 13.92 -0.07 15.36
CA ALA A 2 13.25 0.93 14.52
C ALA A 2 12.37 0.23 13.48
N LYS A 3 11.08 0.58 13.45
CA LYS A 3 10.10 0.06 12.48
C LYS A 3 10.51 0.62 11.12
N LYS A 4 11.19 -0.19 10.29
CA LYS A 4 11.58 0.22 8.93
C LYS A 4 10.31 0.64 8.20
N GLU A 5 10.25 1.90 7.78
CA GLU A 5 9.19 2.35 6.88
C GLU A 5 9.34 1.65 5.54
N ILE A 6 8.26 1.03 5.07
CA ILE A 6 8.23 0.39 3.76
C ILE A 6 8.34 1.47 2.68
N SER A 7 9.15 1.21 1.66
CA SER A 7 9.20 2.03 0.47
C SER A 7 7.89 1.93 -0.33
N TYR A 8 7.64 2.91 -1.20
CA TYR A 8 6.46 2.90 -2.07
C TYR A 8 6.45 1.65 -2.96
N SER A 9 7.62 1.28 -3.51
CA SER A 9 7.80 0.07 -4.31
C SER A 9 7.52 -1.22 -3.53
N GLU A 10 7.96 -1.30 -2.27
CA GLU A 10 7.66 -2.44 -1.41
C GLU A 10 6.16 -2.52 -1.08
N ALA A 11 5.52 -1.39 -0.78
CA ALA A 11 4.09 -1.33 -0.53
C ALA A 11 3.27 -1.78 -1.75
N MET A 12 3.65 -1.34 -2.96
CA MET A 12 3.02 -1.79 -4.20
C MET A 12 3.23 -3.28 -4.45
N ALA A 13 4.45 -3.79 -4.26
CA ALA A 13 4.73 -5.22 -4.41
C ALA A 13 3.93 -6.08 -3.42
N GLU A 14 3.68 -5.58 -2.21
CA GLU A 14 2.84 -6.26 -1.21
C GLU A 14 1.37 -6.24 -1.62
N ILE A 15 0.85 -5.11 -2.14
CA ILE A 15 -0.51 -5.03 -2.69
C ILE A 15 -0.70 -6.02 -3.86
N ASP A 16 0.26 -6.11 -4.78
CA ASP A 16 0.20 -7.04 -5.91
C ASP A 16 0.17 -8.50 -5.46
N LYS A 17 0.94 -8.84 -4.40
CA LYS A 17 0.89 -10.18 -3.79
C LYS A 17 -0.46 -10.49 -3.19
N ILE A 18 -1.07 -9.54 -2.49
CA ILE A 18 -2.42 -9.69 -1.92
C ILE A 18 -3.44 -9.93 -3.04
N LEU A 19 -3.37 -9.15 -4.11
CA LEU A 19 -4.24 -9.31 -5.27
C LEU A 19 -4.04 -10.65 -5.99
N ALA A 20 -2.80 -11.14 -6.10
CA ALA A 20 -2.51 -12.44 -6.70
C ALA A 20 -3.13 -13.58 -5.87
N ARG A 21 -2.97 -13.55 -4.54
CA ARG A 21 -3.57 -14.54 -3.64
C ARG A 21 -5.10 -14.52 -3.68
N LEU A 22 -5.68 -13.31 -3.76
CA LEU A 22 -7.12 -13.13 -3.89
C LEU A 22 -7.66 -13.77 -5.18
N ARG A 23 -6.95 -13.59 -6.30
CA ARG A 23 -7.34 -14.14 -7.60
C ARG A 23 -7.21 -15.65 -7.69
N ASN A 24 -6.28 -16.24 -6.94
CA ASN A 24 -6.06 -17.67 -6.92
C ASN A 24 -7.02 -18.43 -5.99
N GLU A 25 -7.98 -17.74 -5.35
CA GLU A 25 -8.92 -18.32 -4.37
C GLU A 25 -8.22 -19.06 -3.21
N GLU A 26 -6.94 -18.76 -2.97
CA GLU A 26 -6.10 -19.37 -1.92
C GLU A 26 -6.36 -18.78 -0.53
N MET A 27 -7.49 -18.08 -0.35
CA MET A 27 -7.79 -17.30 0.84
C MET A 27 -9.11 -17.76 1.44
N ASP A 28 -9.07 -18.14 2.72
CA ASP A 28 -10.28 -18.33 3.51
C ASP A 28 -10.93 -16.99 3.88
N VAL A 29 -12.19 -17.02 4.31
CA VAL A 29 -12.98 -15.80 4.60
C VAL A 29 -12.35 -14.96 5.72
N ASP A 30 -11.70 -15.59 6.69
CA ASP A 30 -11.09 -14.91 7.83
C ASP A 30 -9.78 -14.19 7.44
N SER A 31 -8.95 -14.84 6.63
CA SER A 31 -7.73 -14.27 6.05
C SER A 31 -8.04 -13.20 5.01
N LEU A 32 -9.14 -13.33 4.27
CA LEU A 32 -9.60 -12.30 3.33
C LEU A 32 -9.78 -10.93 3.98
N ALA A 33 -10.47 -10.89 5.13
CA ALA A 33 -10.67 -9.64 5.86
C ALA A 33 -9.34 -9.02 6.31
N ALA A 34 -8.39 -9.84 6.78
CA ALA A 34 -7.08 -9.39 7.23
C ALA A 34 -6.22 -8.84 6.08
N GLU A 35 -6.17 -9.55 4.95
CA GLU A 35 -5.39 -9.16 3.78
C GLU A 35 -5.96 -7.91 3.09
N VAL A 36 -7.29 -7.79 2.99
CA VAL A 36 -7.94 -6.57 2.47
C VAL A 36 -7.66 -5.37 3.37
N LYS A 37 -7.73 -5.54 4.70
CA LYS A 37 -7.36 -4.49 5.64
C LYS A 37 -5.91 -4.06 5.46
N ARG A 38 -5.00 -5.03 5.32
CA ARG A 38 -3.58 -4.76 5.06
C ARG A 38 -3.37 -3.99 3.75
N ALA A 39 -3.99 -4.41 2.65
CA ALA A 39 -3.93 -3.70 1.38
C ALA A 39 -4.44 -2.26 1.50
N THR A 40 -5.53 -2.05 2.25
CA THR A 40 -6.11 -0.72 2.48
C THR A 40 -5.14 0.20 3.24
N GLU A 41 -4.46 -0.32 4.26
CA GLU A 41 -3.41 0.42 4.99
C GLU A 41 -2.23 0.81 4.08
N LEU A 42 -1.80 -0.11 3.21
CA LEU A 42 -0.71 0.14 2.24
C LEU A 42 -1.11 1.21 1.23
N ILE A 43 -2.32 1.14 0.69
CA ILE A 43 -2.86 2.13 -0.26
C ILE A 43 -2.95 3.51 0.39
N ALA A 44 -3.42 3.60 1.63
CA ALA A 44 -3.51 4.88 2.35
C ALA A 44 -2.13 5.54 2.49
N ARG A 45 -1.10 4.77 2.85
CA ARG A 45 0.28 5.25 2.92
C ARG A 45 0.82 5.70 1.56
N CYS A 46 0.53 4.94 0.50
CA CYS A 46 0.92 5.30 -0.85
C CYS A 46 0.31 6.64 -1.27
N LYS A 47 -0.99 6.84 -1.01
CA LYS A 47 -1.69 8.11 -1.27
C LYS A 47 -1.09 9.27 -0.48
N GLU A 48 -0.76 9.06 0.79
CA GLU A 48 -0.13 10.09 1.61
C GLU A 48 1.24 10.51 1.04
N ARG A 49 2.07 9.55 0.63
CA ARG A 49 3.37 9.85 0.00
C ARG A 49 3.23 10.59 -1.32
N LEU A 50 2.28 10.18 -2.15
CA LEU A 50 1.98 10.84 -3.42
C LEU A 50 1.48 12.27 -3.19
N GLY A 51 0.57 12.49 -2.24
CA GLY A 51 0.08 13.83 -1.91
C GLY A 51 1.18 14.76 -1.39
N LYS A 52 2.12 14.25 -0.60
CA LYS A 52 3.32 15.00 -0.20
C LYS A 52 4.18 15.38 -1.40
N ALA A 53 4.45 14.42 -2.29
CA ALA A 53 5.23 14.68 -3.50
C ALA A 53 4.55 15.71 -4.41
N GLU A 54 3.25 15.59 -4.63
CA GLU A 54 2.44 16.55 -5.41
C GLU A 54 2.50 17.95 -4.81
N THR A 55 2.38 18.06 -3.49
CA THR A 55 2.48 19.34 -2.77
C THR A 55 3.84 20.00 -2.96
N GLU A 56 4.93 19.23 -2.86
CA GLU A 56 6.29 19.76 -3.08
C GLU A 56 6.51 20.18 -4.54
N VAL A 57 6.02 19.40 -5.51
CA VAL A 57 6.06 19.79 -6.93
C VAL A 57 5.29 21.09 -7.15
N ARG A 58 4.10 21.22 -6.56
CA ARG A 58 3.27 22.43 -6.70
C ARG A 58 3.95 23.68 -6.14
N LYS A 59 4.65 23.57 -5.00
CA LYS A 59 5.43 24.69 -4.42
C LYS A 59 6.57 25.17 -5.31
N ILE A 60 7.13 24.33 -6.18
CA ILE A 60 8.21 24.70 -7.10
C ILE A 60 7.66 25.43 -8.33
N LEU A 61 6.41 25.14 -8.69
CA LEU A 61 5.74 25.72 -9.87
C LEU A 61 5.00 27.03 -9.57
N GLU A 62 4.76 27.36 -8.29
CA GLU A 62 4.23 28.64 -7.79
C GLU A 62 5.36 29.63 -7.46
#